data_AF-A0A6A8LV90-F1
#
_entry.id   AF-A0A6A8LV90-F1
#
_cell.length_a   1.000
_cell.length_b   1.000
_cell.length_c   1.000
_cell.angle_alpha   90.00
_cell.angle_beta   90.00
_cell.angle_gamma   90.00
#
_symmetry.space_group_name_H-M   'P 1'
#
loop_
_entity.id
_entity.type
_entity.pdbx_description
1 polymer ?
#
loop_
_entity_poly.entity_id
_entity_poly.type
_entity_poly.pdbx_seq_one_letter_code
_entity_poly.pdbx_strand_id
1 'polypeptide(L)'
;MVFDFKKEYKELYSTKNKPIIVSVPKTNYIAVRGKGNPNEEGGAYQKAIGILYAVAYTLKMSYKTDYKIEDFFKYVVPPLEGFWWQENVHGVDYSNKDTFNWISVIRLPDFITREHFNWAVETATKKKKIDCSSAEFLTIDEGLCVQIMHTG
;
A
#
# COMPACT_ATOMS: atom_id res chain seq x y z
N MET A 1 7.41 -22.57 2.30
CA MET A 1 7.44 -21.72 1.08
C MET A 1 6.99 -20.31 1.48
N VAL A 2 7.48 -19.25 0.84
CA VAL A 2 7.03 -17.88 1.13
C VAL A 2 5.96 -17.51 0.10
N PHE A 3 4.79 -17.07 0.55
CA PHE A 3 3.70 -16.65 -0.32
C PHE A 3 4.05 -15.34 -1.04
N ASP A 4 3.80 -15.26 -2.34
CA ASP A 4 4.12 -14.11 -3.17
C ASP A 4 2.90 -13.68 -3.97
N PHE A 5 2.25 -12.60 -3.54
CA PHE A 5 1.04 -12.06 -4.15
C PHE A 5 1.17 -11.85 -5.66
N LYS A 6 2.35 -11.46 -6.15
CA LYS A 6 2.55 -11.25 -7.60
C LYS A 6 2.51 -12.56 -8.39
N LYS A 7 2.91 -13.68 -7.75
CA LYS A 7 2.89 -15.02 -8.36
C LYS A 7 1.54 -15.70 -8.23
N GLU A 8 0.87 -15.51 -7.10
CA GLU A 8 -0.41 -16.15 -6.80
C GLU A 8 -1.57 -15.39 -7.46
N TYR A 9 -1.53 -14.06 -7.48
CA TYR A 9 -2.57 -13.20 -8.08
C TYR A 9 -2.08 -12.58 -9.39
N LYS A 10 -1.67 -13.43 -10.34
CA LYS A 10 -1.12 -12.98 -11.63
C LYS A 10 -2.05 -12.06 -12.41
N GLU A 11 -3.35 -12.27 -12.30
CA GLU A 11 -4.34 -11.41 -12.97
C GLU A 11 -4.28 -9.97 -12.46
N LEU A 12 -3.94 -9.75 -11.19
CA LEU A 12 -3.82 -8.41 -10.59
C LEU A 12 -2.44 -7.79 -10.81
N TYR A 13 -1.38 -8.60 -10.91
CA TYR A 13 0.01 -8.10 -10.85
C TYR A 13 0.87 -8.39 -12.09
N SER A 14 0.39 -9.20 -13.02
CA SER A 14 1.13 -9.64 -14.22
C SER A 14 0.31 -9.33 -15.48
N THR A 15 0.03 -8.05 -15.69
CA THR A 15 -0.66 -7.55 -16.88
C THR A 15 0.26 -7.53 -18.10
N LYS A 16 -0.33 -7.76 -19.28
CA LYS A 16 0.37 -7.58 -20.57
C LYS A 16 0.36 -6.10 -20.95
N ASN A 17 1.13 -5.74 -21.97
CA ASN A 17 1.10 -4.43 -22.62
C ASN A 17 -0.17 -4.20 -23.49
N LYS A 18 -1.31 -4.77 -23.08
CA LYS A 18 -2.62 -4.63 -23.72
C LYS A 18 -3.68 -4.38 -22.63
N PRO A 19 -4.67 -3.50 -22.85
CA PRO A 19 -5.75 -3.28 -21.91
C PRO A 19 -6.52 -4.59 -21.67
N ILE A 20 -6.81 -4.88 -20.41
CA ILE A 20 -7.69 -5.97 -20.01
C ILE A 20 -8.71 -5.48 -18.99
N ILE A 21 -9.91 -6.08 -19.03
CA ILE A 21 -10.90 -5.91 -17.96
C ILE A 21 -10.49 -6.83 -16.81
N VAL A 22 -10.58 -6.32 -15.59
CA VAL A 22 -10.26 -7.06 -14.36
C VAL A 22 -11.33 -6.77 -13.30
N SER A 23 -11.65 -7.77 -12.48
CA SER A 23 -12.42 -7.56 -11.26
C SER A 23 -11.47 -7.64 -10.08
N VAL A 24 -11.25 -6.50 -9.43
CA VAL A 24 -10.38 -6.39 -8.26
C VAL A 24 -11.24 -6.65 -7.02
N PRO A 25 -10.93 -7.67 -6.22
CA PRO A 25 -11.72 -7.99 -5.04
C PRO A 25 -11.50 -6.97 -3.94
N LYS A 26 -12.51 -6.83 -3.07
CA LYS A 26 -12.38 -6.08 -1.82
C LYS A 26 -11.16 -6.54 -1.02
N THR A 27 -10.26 -5.61 -0.74
CA THR A 27 -8.93 -5.89 -0.18
C THR A 27 -8.60 -4.90 0.94
N ASN A 28 -7.82 -5.35 1.93
CA ASN A 28 -7.31 -4.52 3.02
C ASN A 28 -5.90 -4.02 2.70
N TYR A 29 -5.62 -2.80 3.13
CA TYR A 29 -4.36 -2.11 2.87
C TYR A 29 -3.87 -1.38 4.12
N ILE A 30 -2.55 -1.26 4.23
CA ILE A 30 -1.92 -0.14 4.95
C ILE A 30 -2.01 1.05 4.00
N ALA A 31 -2.58 2.17 4.44
CA ALA A 31 -2.71 3.36 3.63
C ALA A 31 -2.13 4.58 4.34
N VAL A 32 -1.58 5.54 3.58
CA VAL A 32 -1.27 6.89 4.05
C VAL A 32 -1.79 7.87 3.01
N ARG A 33 -2.53 8.88 3.47
CA ARG A 33 -3.09 9.94 2.62
C ARG A 33 -2.18 11.16 2.62
N GLY A 34 -2.18 11.89 1.52
CA GLY A 34 -1.50 13.16 1.49
C GLY A 34 -1.76 13.94 0.22
N LYS A 35 -1.05 15.06 0.13
CA LYS A 35 -1.10 16.01 -0.98
C LYS A 35 0.32 16.48 -1.29
N GLY A 36 0.53 16.90 -2.53
CA GLY A 36 1.76 17.57 -2.97
C GLY A 36 2.58 16.73 -3.92
N ASN A 37 3.66 17.34 -4.40
CA ASN A 37 4.55 16.76 -5.40
C ASN A 37 5.28 15.52 -4.83
N PRO A 38 5.11 14.33 -5.44
CA PRO A 38 5.72 13.11 -4.94
C PRO A 38 7.24 13.06 -5.12
N ASN A 39 7.82 14.01 -5.87
CA ASN A 39 9.25 14.10 -6.14
C ASN A 39 10.01 15.02 -5.16
N GLU A 40 9.31 15.63 -4.20
CA GLU A 40 9.94 16.50 -3.20
C GLU A 40 10.78 15.68 -2.21
N GLU A 41 12.07 15.96 -2.16
CA GLU A 41 13.00 15.31 -1.22
C GLU A 41 12.63 15.66 0.23
N GLY A 42 12.45 14.65 1.08
CA GLY A 42 11.94 14.81 2.44
C GLY A 42 10.47 15.25 2.52
N GLY A 43 9.77 15.30 1.38
CA GLY A 43 8.39 15.70 1.26
C GLY A 43 7.39 14.70 1.88
N ALA A 44 6.11 15.07 1.82
CA ALA A 44 5.03 14.29 2.41
C ALA A 44 4.95 12.86 1.84
N TYR A 45 5.14 12.71 0.53
CA TYR A 45 5.08 11.40 -0.12
C TYR A 45 6.21 10.47 0.33
N GLN A 46 7.46 10.95 0.35
CA GLN A 46 8.60 10.13 0.80
C GLN A 46 8.44 9.67 2.26
N LYS A 47 7.93 10.55 3.13
CA LYS A 47 7.60 10.21 4.53
C LYS A 47 6.52 9.14 4.62
N ALA A 48 5.46 9.26 3.82
CA ALA A 48 4.39 8.27 3.73
C ALA A 48 4.91 6.88 3.33
N ILE A 49 5.81 6.80 2.35
CA ILE A 49 6.45 5.53 1.95
C ILE A 49 7.25 4.92 3.11
N GLY A 50 7.98 5.75 3.85
CA GLY A 50 8.72 5.31 5.04
C GLY A 50 7.80 4.68 6.09
N ILE A 51 6.65 5.29 6.38
CA ILE A 51 5.64 4.79 7.31
C ILE A 51 5.04 3.47 6.82
N LEU A 52 4.61 3.41 5.55
CA LEU A 52 4.02 2.21 4.94
C LEU A 52 4.94 0.99 5.10
N TYR A 53 6.21 1.12 4.74
CA TYR A 53 7.16 0.03 4.86
C TYR A 53 7.54 -0.28 6.31
N ALA A 54 7.59 0.72 7.20
CA ALA A 54 7.83 0.48 8.63
C ALA A 54 6.73 -0.42 9.23
N VAL A 55 5.46 -0.16 8.91
CA VAL A 55 4.32 -0.98 9.36
C VAL A 55 4.32 -2.35 8.66
N ALA A 56 4.47 -2.39 7.33
CA ALA A 56 4.43 -3.62 6.55
C ALA A 56 5.50 -4.63 6.98
N TYR A 57 6.74 -4.17 7.20
CA TYR A 57 7.81 -5.04 7.68
C TYR A 57 7.65 -5.46 9.13
N THR A 58 7.03 -4.63 9.98
CA THR A 58 6.72 -5.00 11.37
C THR A 58 5.72 -6.15 11.41
N LEU A 59 4.66 -6.09 10.61
CA LEU A 59 3.71 -7.20 10.43
C LEU A 59 4.39 -8.46 9.89
N LYS A 60 5.15 -8.32 8.80
CA LYS A 60 5.87 -9.43 8.16
C LYS A 60 6.83 -10.13 9.14
N MET A 61 7.47 -9.38 10.03
CA MET A 61 8.46 -9.90 10.97
C MET A 61 7.88 -10.26 12.34
N SER A 62 6.55 -10.18 12.52
CA SER A 62 5.86 -10.56 13.78
C SER A 62 6.25 -11.95 14.28
N TYR A 63 6.45 -12.93 13.38
CA TYR A 63 6.88 -14.29 13.73
C TYR A 63 8.23 -14.37 14.47
N LYS A 64 9.06 -13.32 14.38
CA LYS A 64 10.33 -13.18 15.12
C LYS A 64 10.17 -12.49 16.47
N THR A 65 8.93 -12.23 16.89
CA THR A 65 8.58 -11.59 18.16
C THR A 65 7.66 -12.51 18.97
N ASP A 66 7.31 -12.08 20.18
CA ASP A 66 6.35 -12.79 21.03
C ASP A 66 4.90 -12.57 20.58
N TYR A 67 4.65 -11.61 19.67
CA TYR A 67 3.34 -11.40 19.08
C TYR A 67 3.07 -12.43 17.98
N LYS A 68 2.05 -13.26 18.18
CA LYS A 68 1.62 -14.28 17.21
C LYS A 68 0.33 -13.85 16.53
N ILE A 69 0.32 -13.97 15.21
CA ILE A 69 -0.83 -13.71 14.36
C ILE A 69 -1.42 -15.07 13.99
N GLU A 70 -2.73 -15.23 14.18
CA GLU A 70 -3.45 -16.45 13.79
C GLU A 70 -3.40 -16.62 12.27
N ASP A 71 -3.32 -17.87 11.79
CA ASP A 71 -3.19 -18.22 10.37
C ASP A 71 -2.01 -17.59 9.62
N PHE A 72 -1.03 -17.06 10.36
CA PHE A 72 0.14 -16.42 9.77
C PHE A 72 0.93 -17.38 8.88
N PHE A 73 1.14 -16.97 7.64
CA PHE A 73 2.17 -17.52 6.77
C PHE A 73 3.22 -16.48 6.40
N LYS A 74 4.44 -16.92 6.13
CA LYS A 74 5.50 -16.02 5.63
C LYS A 74 5.13 -15.55 4.22
N TYR A 75 5.18 -14.25 3.99
CA TYR A 75 4.88 -13.64 2.69
C TYR A 75 5.94 -12.62 2.26
N VAL A 76 5.99 -12.35 0.95
CA VAL A 76 6.72 -11.22 0.36
C VAL A 76 5.83 -9.98 0.51
N VAL A 77 6.41 -8.84 0.94
CA VAL A 77 5.66 -7.57 1.01
C VAL A 77 5.14 -7.25 -0.40
N PRO A 78 3.83 -7.03 -0.59
CA PRO A 78 3.26 -6.67 -1.88
C PRO A 78 3.86 -5.37 -2.46
N PRO A 79 3.74 -5.14 -3.77
CA PRO A 79 4.22 -3.90 -4.37
C PRO A 79 3.54 -2.67 -3.75
N LEU A 80 4.24 -1.53 -3.80
CA LEU A 80 3.66 -0.24 -3.50
C LEU A 80 2.64 0.12 -4.58
N GLU A 81 1.46 0.55 -4.16
CA GLU A 81 0.38 1.01 -5.02
C GLU A 81 -0.02 2.44 -4.61
N GLY A 82 -0.76 3.14 -5.47
CA GLY A 82 -1.20 4.50 -5.17
C GLY A 82 -2.39 4.94 -6.00
N PHE A 83 -3.34 5.59 -5.34
CA PHE A 83 -4.47 6.28 -5.97
C PHE A 83 -4.13 7.76 -6.09
N TRP A 84 -4.45 8.38 -7.23
CA TRP A 84 -4.04 9.75 -7.56
C TRP A 84 -5.19 10.53 -8.17
N TRP A 85 -5.33 11.80 -7.77
CA TRP A 85 -6.28 12.73 -8.38
C TRP A 85 -5.87 14.18 -8.15
N GLN A 86 -6.50 15.09 -8.88
CA GLN A 86 -6.43 16.53 -8.67
C GLN A 86 -7.85 17.09 -8.61
N GLU A 87 -8.12 17.95 -7.63
CA GLU A 87 -9.42 18.61 -7.53
C GLU A 87 -9.62 19.58 -8.70
N ASN A 88 -10.81 19.55 -9.31
CA ASN A 88 -11.19 20.45 -10.42
C ASN A 88 -10.32 20.34 -11.69
N VAL A 89 -9.62 19.22 -11.89
CA VAL A 89 -8.83 18.95 -13.11
C VAL A 89 -9.42 17.75 -13.83
N HIS A 90 -9.74 17.91 -15.11
CA HIS A 90 -10.04 16.77 -15.98
C HIS A 90 -8.74 16.14 -16.48
N GLY A 91 -8.51 14.86 -16.15
CA GLY A 91 -7.25 14.18 -16.45
C GLY A 91 -6.19 14.51 -15.40
N VAL A 92 -4.98 14.86 -15.84
CA VAL A 92 -3.85 15.17 -14.95
C VAL A 92 -3.10 16.37 -15.50
N ASP A 93 -2.86 17.38 -14.66
CA ASP A 93 -1.94 18.48 -14.93
C ASP A 93 -0.55 18.15 -14.37
N TYR A 94 0.31 17.60 -15.23
CA TYR A 94 1.67 17.22 -14.88
C TYR A 94 2.61 18.41 -14.60
N SER A 95 2.22 19.64 -14.97
CA SER A 95 3.01 20.85 -14.74
C SER A 95 2.91 21.36 -13.30
N ASN A 96 1.79 21.05 -12.62
CA ASN A 96 1.51 21.49 -11.26
C ASN A 96 1.28 20.32 -10.29
N LYS A 97 2.37 19.59 -10.01
CA LYS A 97 2.35 18.40 -9.13
C LYS A 97 2.02 18.72 -7.67
N ASP A 98 2.11 19.97 -7.23
CA ASP A 98 1.80 20.37 -5.85
C ASP A 98 0.31 20.25 -5.51
N THR A 99 -0.54 20.17 -6.54
CA THR A 99 -1.97 19.99 -6.39
C THR A 99 -2.43 18.54 -6.36
N PHE A 100 -1.50 17.58 -6.54
CA PHE A 100 -1.82 16.15 -6.48
C PHE A 100 -2.31 15.77 -5.09
N ASN A 101 -3.43 15.05 -5.03
CA ASN A 101 -3.83 14.29 -3.87
C ASN A 101 -3.55 12.81 -4.14
N TRP A 102 -3.19 12.09 -3.08
CA TRP A 102 -2.86 10.69 -3.20
C TRP A 102 -3.22 9.89 -1.95
N ILE A 103 -3.46 8.60 -2.18
CA ILE A 103 -3.51 7.58 -1.14
C ILE A 103 -2.47 6.54 -1.55
N SER A 104 -1.37 6.46 -0.80
CA SER A 104 -0.33 5.46 -1.04
C SER A 104 -0.61 4.23 -0.20
N VAL A 105 -0.56 3.03 -0.79
CA VAL A 105 -1.03 1.81 -0.14
C VAL A 105 -0.09 0.63 -0.33
N ILE A 106 -0.10 -0.29 0.64
CA ILE A 106 0.49 -1.64 0.52
C ILE A 106 -0.58 -2.64 0.94
N ARG A 107 -0.86 -3.61 0.06
CA ARG A 107 -1.84 -4.68 0.33
C ARG A 107 -1.46 -5.48 1.59
N LEU A 108 -2.47 -5.83 2.37
CA LEU A 108 -2.37 -6.74 3.51
C LEU A 108 -2.87 -8.14 3.12
N PRO A 109 -2.23 -9.21 3.63
CA PRO A 109 -2.83 -10.54 3.65
C PRO A 109 -4.15 -10.55 4.42
N ASP A 110 -5.07 -11.44 4.05
CA ASP A 110 -6.44 -11.48 4.62
C ASP A 110 -6.47 -11.81 6.12
N PHE A 111 -5.47 -12.56 6.61
CA PHE A 111 -5.31 -12.84 8.04
C PHE A 111 -4.87 -11.62 8.87
N ILE A 112 -4.49 -10.50 8.24
CA ILE A 112 -4.17 -9.26 8.96
C ILE A 112 -5.46 -8.49 9.26
N THR A 113 -5.81 -8.47 10.54
CA THR A 113 -6.93 -7.68 11.07
C THR A 113 -6.50 -6.27 11.46
N ARG A 114 -7.49 -5.44 11.84
CA ARG A 114 -7.25 -4.09 12.37
C ARG A 114 -6.42 -4.12 13.65
N GLU A 115 -6.59 -5.12 14.49
CA GLU A 115 -5.85 -5.32 15.74
C GLU A 115 -4.36 -5.59 15.46
N HIS A 116 -4.05 -6.45 14.49
CA HIS A 116 -2.69 -6.73 14.06
C HIS A 116 -2.02 -5.48 13.46
N PHE A 117 -2.77 -4.73 12.66
CA PHE A 117 -2.33 -3.44 12.14
C PHE A 117 -2.01 -2.44 13.25
N ASN A 118 -2.91 -2.25 14.22
CA ASN A 118 -2.70 -1.31 15.34
C ASN A 118 -1.45 -1.68 16.15
N TRP A 119 -1.27 -2.97 16.45
CA TRP A 119 -0.06 -3.47 17.10
C TRP A 119 1.21 -3.13 16.29
N ALA A 120 1.17 -3.27 14.97
CA ALA A 120 2.31 -2.99 14.12
C ALA A 120 2.63 -1.49 14.04
N VAL A 121 1.62 -0.62 14.01
CA VAL A 121 1.80 0.85 14.09
C VAL A 121 2.52 1.21 15.38
N GLU A 122 2.01 0.77 16.54
CA GLU A 122 2.64 1.06 17.83
C GLU A 122 4.07 0.52 17.93
N THR A 123 4.27 -0.71 17.47
CA THR A 123 5.57 -1.39 17.51
C THR A 123 6.58 -0.71 16.58
N ALA A 124 6.15 -0.33 15.37
CA ALA A 124 6.98 0.40 14.44
C ALA A 124 7.35 1.77 15.00
N THR A 125 6.40 2.52 15.58
CA THR A 125 6.68 3.82 16.18
C THR A 125 7.72 3.74 17.29
N LYS A 126 7.57 2.79 18.22
CA LYS A 126 8.53 2.60 19.31
C LYS A 126 9.91 2.13 18.83
N LYS A 127 9.96 1.14 17.94
CA LYS A 127 11.24 0.51 17.52
C LYS A 127 12.00 1.31 16.48
N LYS A 128 11.29 1.95 15.54
CA LYS A 128 11.88 2.69 14.42
C LYS A 128 12.05 4.18 14.72
N LYS A 129 11.43 4.68 15.80
CA LYS A 129 11.42 6.11 16.16
C LYS A 129 10.86 6.98 15.03
N ILE A 130 9.83 6.46 14.34
CA ILE A 130 9.10 7.15 13.27
C ILE A 130 7.65 7.25 13.70
N ASP A 131 7.06 8.43 13.64
CA ASP A 131 5.63 8.58 13.86
C ASP A 131 4.85 7.90 12.73
N CYS A 132 4.12 6.83 13.07
CA CYS A 132 3.32 6.05 12.14
C CYS A 132 1.81 6.31 12.32
N SER A 133 1.43 7.34 13.07
CA SER A 133 0.02 7.66 13.39
C SER A 133 -0.84 8.00 12.17
N SER A 134 -0.23 8.41 11.07
CA SER A 134 -0.91 8.67 9.79
C SER A 134 -1.19 7.41 8.97
N ALA A 135 -0.72 6.24 9.39
CA ALA A 135 -1.08 4.98 8.77
C ALA A 135 -2.55 4.62 9.08
N GLU A 136 -3.27 4.17 8.06
CA GLU A 136 -4.66 3.75 8.14
C GLU A 136 -4.80 2.26 7.75
N PHE A 137 -5.66 1.52 8.46
CA PHE A 137 -6.18 0.25 7.96
C PHE A 137 -7.39 0.55 7.07
N LEU A 138 -7.17 0.48 5.76
CA LEU A 138 -8.13 0.88 4.74
C LEU A 138 -8.61 -0.34 3.96
N THR A 139 -9.93 -0.49 3.84
CA THR A 139 -10.55 -1.51 2.99
C THR A 139 -11.10 -0.84 1.74
N ILE A 140 -10.70 -1.33 0.57
CA ILE A 140 -11.13 -0.81 -0.73
C ILE A 140 -11.79 -1.93 -1.53
N ASP A 141 -12.93 -1.63 -2.12
CA ASP A 141 -13.59 -2.44 -3.14
C ASP A 141 -13.47 -1.70 -4.47
N GLU A 142 -12.39 -1.98 -5.22
CA GLU A 142 -12.10 -1.28 -6.47
C GLU A 142 -13.01 -1.78 -7.60
N GLY A 143 -13.44 -3.04 -7.54
CA GLY A 143 -14.49 -3.58 -8.38
C GLY A 143 -14.05 -3.81 -9.83
N LEU A 144 -14.87 -3.38 -10.79
CA LEU A 144 -14.63 -3.62 -12.22
C LEU A 144 -13.77 -2.51 -12.82
N CYS A 145 -12.56 -2.88 -13.27
CA CYS A 145 -11.56 -1.94 -13.77
C CYS A 145 -11.04 -2.35 -15.14
N VAL A 146 -10.33 -1.41 -15.79
CA VAL A 146 -9.44 -1.71 -16.91
C VAL A 146 -8.02 -1.45 -16.46
N GLN A 147 -7.11 -2.38 -16.75
CA GLN A 147 -5.69 -2.26 -16.43
C GLN A 147 -4.80 -2.57 -17.63
N ILE A 148 -3.62 -1.97 -17.66
CA ILE A 148 -2.59 -2.17 -18.69
C ILE A 148 -1.20 -2.01 -18.07
N MET A 149 -0.23 -2.83 -18.49
CA MET A 149 1.17 -2.61 -18.14
C MET A 149 1.74 -1.45 -18.97
N HIS A 150 2.12 -0.36 -18.28
CA HIS A 150 2.93 0.70 -18.89
C HIS A 150 4.42 0.32 -18.82
N THR A 151 5.12 0.41 -19.95
CA THR A 151 6.57 0.25 -20.04
C THR A 151 7.14 1.55 -20.58
N GLY A 152 7.98 2.22 -19.81
CA GLY A 152 8.53 3.54 -20.08
C GLY A 152 9.87 3.74 -19.40
#